data_AF-A0A1P8YGY9-F1
#
_entry.id   AF-A0A1P8YGY9-F1
#
_cell.length_a   1.000
_cell.length_b   1.000
_cell.length_c   1.000
_cell.angle_alpha   90.00
_cell.angle_beta   90.00
_cell.angle_gamma   90.00
#
_symmetry.space_group_name_H-M   'P 1'
#
loop_
_entity.id
_entity.type
_entity.pdbx_description
1 polymer ?
#
loop_
_entity_poly.entity_id
_entity_poly.type
_entity_poly.pdbx_seq_one_letter_code
_entity_poly.pdbx_strand_id
1 'polypeptide(L)'
;MSPAAIADAADAVAEKIDVLLERAADAMMVAPNPGSPRWHQERETRGSAAGHGALEQRMLVEIAIAQRAGVDPRHEIDRARQAGVSSLRIATAAGTSEQK
;
A
#
# COMPACT_ATOMS: atom_id res chain seq x y z
N MET A 1 -0.61 4.57 -33.98
CA MET A 1 -0.71 4.84 -32.54
C MET A 1 0.34 5.90 -32.22
N SER A 2 -0.06 7.05 -31.65
CA SER A 2 0.90 8.14 -31.36
C SER A 2 1.71 7.81 -30.11
N PRO A 3 2.96 8.29 -29.98
CA PRO A 3 3.74 8.13 -28.76
C PRO A 3 3.02 8.60 -27.49
N ALA A 4 2.23 9.68 -27.60
CA ALA A 4 1.40 10.19 -26.50
C ALA A 4 0.35 9.15 -26.04
N ALA A 5 -0.36 8.51 -26.97
CA ALA A 5 -1.34 7.48 -26.63
C ALA A 5 -0.70 6.24 -25.98
N ILE A 6 0.58 5.96 -26.26
CA ILE A 6 1.33 4.88 -25.58
C ILE A 6 1.67 5.28 -24.14
N ALA A 7 2.09 6.53 -23.93
CA ALA A 7 2.40 7.07 -22.60
C ALA A 7 1.15 7.06 -21.71
N ASP A 8 0.03 7.58 -22.20
CA ASP A 8 -1.24 7.59 -21.45
C ASP A 8 -1.68 6.16 -21.06
N ALA A 9 -1.48 5.19 -21.96
CA ALA A 9 -1.79 3.79 -21.68
C ALA A 9 -0.83 3.19 -20.63
N ALA A 10 0.44 3.58 -20.62
CA ALA A 10 1.40 3.14 -19.62
C ALA A 10 1.05 3.70 -18.23
N ASP A 11 0.65 4.97 -18.16
CA ASP A 11 0.21 5.61 -16.91
C ASP A 11 -1.06 4.93 -16.37
N ALA A 12 -2.04 4.64 -17.23
CA ALA A 12 -3.25 3.92 -16.84
C ALA A 12 -2.95 2.50 -16.32
N VAL A 13 -1.93 1.83 -16.86
CA VAL A 13 -1.47 0.53 -16.34
C VAL A 13 -0.82 0.68 -14.97
N ALA A 14 0.00 1.70 -14.75
CA ALA A 14 0.60 1.97 -13.45
C ALA A 14 -0.47 2.24 -12.38
N GLU A 15 -1.43 3.12 -12.66
CA GLU A 15 -2.59 3.35 -11.76
C GLU A 15 -3.34 2.05 -11.46
N LYS A 16 -3.48 1.18 -12.46
CA LYS A 16 -4.18 -0.10 -12.26
C LYS A 16 -3.41 -1.05 -11.36
N ILE A 17 -2.07 -1.05 -11.44
CA ILE A 17 -1.21 -1.84 -10.57
C ILE A 17 -1.38 -1.37 -9.12
N ASP A 18 -1.38 -0.07 -8.86
CA ASP A 18 -1.58 0.50 -7.52
C ASP A 18 -2.92 0.05 -6.93
N VAL A 19 -4.01 0.15 -7.70
CA VAL A 19 -5.34 -0.31 -7.28
C VAL A 19 -5.37 -1.81 -6.99
N LEU A 20 -4.64 -2.62 -7.75
CA LEU A 20 -4.57 -4.07 -7.53
C LEU A 20 -3.74 -4.42 -6.30
N LEU A 21 -2.68 -3.66 -6.00
CA LEU A 21 -1.90 -3.79 -4.77
C LEU A 21 -2.75 -3.47 -3.54
N GLU A 22 -3.51 -2.37 -3.57
CA GLU A 22 -4.43 -2.02 -2.48
C GLU A 22 -5.45 -3.14 -2.21
N ARG A 23 -6.03 -3.72 -3.28
CA ARG A 23 -6.97 -4.85 -3.17
C ARG A 23 -6.33 -6.10 -2.60
N ALA A 24 -5.08 -6.38 -2.96
CA ALA A 24 -4.34 -7.52 -2.42
C ALA A 24 -4.08 -7.34 -0.91
N ALA A 25 -3.71 -6.13 -0.49
CA ALA A 25 -3.56 -5.79 0.92
C ALA A 25 -4.90 -5.89 1.68
N ASP A 26 -6.00 -5.40 1.10
CA ASP A 26 -7.35 -5.52 1.68
C ASP A 26 -7.78 -6.98 1.90
N ALA A 27 -7.47 -7.85 0.94
CA ALA A 27 -7.75 -9.29 1.04
C ALA A 27 -6.97 -9.95 2.18
N MET A 28 -5.72 -9.54 2.42
CA MET A 28 -4.92 -10.05 3.54
C MET A 28 -5.37 -9.53 4.90
N MET A 29 -5.79 -8.26 4.98
CA MET A 29 -6.14 -7.60 6.23
C MET A 29 -7.59 -7.81 6.66
N VAL A 30 -8.39 -8.54 5.88
CA VAL A 30 -9.84 -8.74 6.11
C VAL A 30 -10.53 -7.38 6.29
N ALA A 31 -10.36 -6.50 5.30
CA ALA A 31 -10.99 -5.20 5.31
C ALA A 31 -12.52 -5.32 5.52
N PRO A 32 -13.13 -4.52 6.40
CA PRO A 32 -14.55 -4.62 6.66
C PRO A 32 -15.35 -4.21 5.44
N ASN A 33 -16.46 -4.92 5.18
CA ASN A 33 -17.39 -4.56 4.12
C ASN A 33 -17.84 -3.09 4.27
N PRO A 34 -17.78 -2.27 3.21
CA PRO A 34 -18.26 -0.89 3.26
C PRO A 34 -19.68 -0.79 3.83
N GLY A 35 -19.90 0.15 4.75
CA GLY A 35 -21.20 0.34 5.43
C GLY A 35 -21.49 -0.64 6.57
N SER A 36 -20.62 -1.63 6.83
CA SER A 36 -20.75 -2.49 8.02
C SER A 36 -20.43 -1.72 9.32
N PRO A 37 -20.93 -2.16 10.49
CA PRO A 37 -20.60 -1.52 11.77
C PRO A 37 -19.09 -1.43 12.03
N ARG A 38 -18.34 -2.47 11.64
CA ARG A 38 -16.88 -2.47 11.74
C ARG A 38 -16.24 -1.44 10.81
N TRP A 39 -16.76 -1.26 9.59
CA TRP A 39 -16.28 -0.22 8.68
C TRP A 39 -16.52 1.19 9.23
N HIS A 40 -17.66 1.44 9.89
CA HIS A 40 -17.93 2.71 10.57
C HIS A 40 -16.97 2.92 11.74
N GLN A 41 -16.78 1.89 12.58
CA GLN A 41 -15.86 1.96 13.72
C GLN A 41 -14.41 2.22 13.29
N GLU A 42 -13.92 1.52 12.26
CA GLU A 42 -12.59 1.78 11.71
C GLU A 42 -12.51 3.20 11.15
N ARG A 43 -13.54 3.67 10.43
CA ARG A 43 -13.61 5.05 9.92
C ARG A 43 -13.50 6.10 11.03
N GLU A 44 -14.27 5.94 12.10
CA GLU A 44 -14.36 6.88 13.23
C GLU A 44 -13.07 6.88 14.06
N THR A 45 -12.41 5.73 14.16
CA THR A 45 -11.18 5.56 14.96
C THR A 45 -9.90 5.81 14.17
N ARG A 46 -9.97 6.24 12.90
CA ARG A 46 -8.77 6.44 12.04
C ARG A 46 -7.72 7.39 12.60
N GLY A 47 -8.12 8.43 13.32
CA GLY A 47 -7.19 9.37 13.96
C GLY A 47 -6.63 8.90 15.30
N SER A 48 -7.05 7.72 15.79
CA SER A 48 -6.52 7.14 17.02
C SER A 48 -5.16 6.47 16.78
N ALA A 49 -4.41 6.21 17.85
CA ALA A 49 -3.17 5.43 17.77
C ALA A 49 -3.38 4.05 17.12
N ALA A 50 -4.52 3.39 17.38
CA ALA A 50 -4.86 2.13 16.75
C ALA A 50 -5.13 2.29 15.23
N GLY A 51 -5.81 3.36 14.85
CA GLY A 51 -6.05 3.71 13.43
C GLY A 51 -4.76 4.02 12.68
N HIS A 52 -3.85 4.76 13.29
CA HIS A 52 -2.52 5.02 12.73
C HIS A 52 -1.68 3.73 12.62
N GLY A 53 -1.72 2.85 13.63
CA GLY A 53 -1.03 1.57 13.58
C GLY A 53 -1.58 0.64 12.48
N ALA A 54 -2.90 0.64 12.25
CA ALA A 54 -3.52 -0.10 11.16
C ALA A 54 -3.12 0.44 9.78
N LEU A 55 -3.07 1.76 9.62
CA LEU A 55 -2.61 2.41 8.38
C LEU A 55 -1.14 2.10 8.09
N GLU A 56 -0.28 2.18 9.11
CA GLU A 56 1.13 1.80 9.00
C GLU A 56 1.27 0.33 8.59
N GLN A 57 0.53 -0.57 9.24
CA GLN A 57 0.56 -1.99 8.90
C GLN A 57 0.12 -2.24 7.45
N ARG A 58 -0.91 -1.54 6.97
CA ARG A 58 -1.34 -1.60 5.56
C ARG A 58 -0.23 -1.22 4.61
N MET A 59 0.42 -0.08 4.83
CA MET A 59 1.51 0.40 3.95
C MET A 59 2.68 -0.59 3.90
N LEU A 60 3.03 -1.20 5.03
CA LEU A 60 4.09 -2.22 5.09
C LEU A 60 3.71 -3.50 4.34
N VAL A 61 2.44 -3.90 4.39
CA VAL A 61 1.93 -5.05 3.60
C VAL A 61 1.96 -4.73 2.10
N GLU A 62 1.53 -3.53 1.68
CA GLU A 62 1.59 -3.10 0.28
C GLU A 62 3.02 -3.14 -0.27
N ILE A 63 4.01 -2.62 0.49
CA ILE A 63 5.45 -2.70 0.14
C ILE A 63 5.92 -4.15 0.00
N ALA A 64 5.58 -5.02 0.97
CA ALA A 64 6.01 -6.41 0.96
C ALA A 64 5.40 -7.21 -0.21
N ILE A 65 4.13 -6.95 -0.54
CA ILE A 65 3.46 -7.56 -1.69
C ILE A 65 4.11 -7.11 -2.99
N ALA A 66 4.32 -5.79 -3.17
CA ALA A 66 4.95 -5.24 -4.37
C ALA A 66 6.34 -5.85 -4.60
N GLN A 67 7.18 -5.85 -3.56
CA GLN A 67 8.51 -6.46 -3.60
C GLN A 67 8.46 -7.94 -3.98
N ARG A 68 7.56 -8.72 -3.36
CA ARG A 68 7.44 -10.16 -3.61
C ARG A 68 6.89 -10.47 -5.01
N ALA A 69 6.06 -9.58 -5.55
CA ALA A 69 5.47 -9.68 -6.88
C ALA A 69 6.42 -9.18 -7.99
N GLY A 70 7.58 -8.61 -7.65
CA GLY A 70 8.49 -7.99 -8.62
C GLY A 70 7.94 -6.68 -9.20
N VAL A 71 6.98 -6.06 -8.51
CA VAL A 71 6.49 -4.71 -8.80
C VAL A 71 7.34 -3.71 -8.04
N ASP A 72 7.67 -2.60 -8.68
CA ASP A 72 8.47 -1.54 -8.08
C ASP A 72 7.72 -0.89 -6.90
N PRO A 73 8.21 -1.00 -5.65
CA PRO A 73 7.50 -0.50 -4.47
C PRO A 73 7.73 1.00 -4.19
N ARG A 74 8.39 1.75 -5.10
CA ARG A 74 8.76 3.16 -4.87
C ARG A 74 7.57 4.02 -4.43
N HIS A 75 6.43 3.86 -5.08
CA HIS A 75 5.23 4.63 -4.77
C HIS A 75 4.72 4.36 -3.35
N GLU A 76 4.64 3.09 -2.94
CA GLU A 76 4.21 2.68 -1.60
C GLU A 76 5.20 3.13 -0.52
N ILE A 77 6.50 3.07 -0.82
CA ILE A 77 7.56 3.56 0.05
C ILE A 77 7.42 5.07 0.28
N ASP A 78 7.15 5.85 -0.76
CA ASP A 78 7.01 7.30 -0.64
C ASP A 78 5.74 7.68 0.13
N ARG A 79 4.63 6.96 -0.08
CA ARG A 79 3.42 7.09 0.75
C ARG A 79 3.69 6.76 2.22
N ALA A 80 4.43 5.69 2.51
CA ALA A 80 4.79 5.30 3.88
C ALA A 80 5.66 6.36 4.57
N ARG A 81 6.63 6.93 3.86
CA ARG A 81 7.47 8.03 4.37
C ARG A 81 6.65 9.27 4.69
N GLN A 82 5.75 9.67 3.79
CA GLN A 82 4.86 10.82 4.00
C GLN A 82 3.93 10.61 5.21
N ALA A 83 3.54 9.37 5.48
CA ALA A 83 2.76 9.00 6.66
C ALA A 83 3.59 8.86 7.95
N GLY A 84 4.90 9.08 7.90
CA GLY A 84 5.79 9.03 9.06
C GLY A 84 6.20 7.62 9.49
N VAL A 85 6.01 6.60 8.64
CA VAL A 85 6.45 5.23 8.92
C VAL A 85 7.99 5.19 8.99
N SER A 86 8.53 4.52 10.01
CA SER A 86 9.98 4.49 10.23
C SER A 86 10.74 3.84 9.07
N SER A 87 11.89 4.41 8.70
CA SER A 87 12.75 3.90 7.62
C SER A 87 13.18 2.43 7.83
N LEU A 88 13.39 2.01 9.09
CA LEU A 88 13.74 0.63 9.42
C LEU A 88 12.61 -0.35 9.08
N ARG A 89 11.35 0.02 9.39
CA ARG A 89 10.19 -0.81 9.08
C ARG A 89 9.95 -0.87 7.58
N ILE A 90 10.11 0.25 6.88
CA ILE A 90 10.05 0.31 5.41
C ILE A 90 11.11 -0.61 4.79
N ALA A 91 12.37 -0.54 5.23
CA ALA A 91 13.44 -1.40 4.72
C ALA A 91 13.18 -2.89 4.98
N THR A 92 12.59 -3.21 6.14
CA THR A 92 12.20 -4.58 6.49
C THR A 92 11.09 -5.10 5.60
N ALA A 93 10.05 -4.30 5.35
CA ALA A 93 8.98 -4.66 4.43
C ALA A 93 9.47 -4.82 2.99
N ALA A 94 10.41 -3.97 2.55
CA ALA A 94 11.04 -4.06 1.23
C ALA A 94 12.05 -5.22 1.10
N GLY A 95 12.20 -6.08 2.12
CA GLY A 95 13.12 -7.20 2.09
C GLY A 95 14.60 -6.81 2.02
N THR A 96 14.93 -5.57 2.38
CA THR A 96 16.31 -5.04 2.32
C THR A 96 17.12 -5.37 3.57
N SER A 97 16.52 -6.02 4.58
CA SER A 97 17.14 -6.31 5.88
C SER A 97 17.89 -7.65 5.99
N GLU A 98 17.81 -8.56 5.03
CA GLU A 98 18.52 -9.85 5.09
C GLU A 98 19.12 -10.25 3.75
N GLN A 99 20.30 -9.69 3.46
CA GLN A 99 21.34 -10.35 2.64
C GLN A 99 22.69 -10.14 3.35
N LYS A 100 23.03 -11.06 4.25
CA LYS A 100 24.40 -11.24 4.74
C LYS A 100 24.71 -12.72 4.90
#